data_AF-A0A1Z9CAE1-F1
#
_entry.id   AF-A0A1Z9CAE1-F1
#
_cell.length_a   1.000
_cell.length_b   1.000
_cell.length_c   1.000
_cell.angle_alpha   90.00
_cell.angle_beta   90.00
_cell.angle_gamma   90.00
#
_symmetry.space_group_name_H-M   'P 1'
#
loop_
_entity.id
_entity.type
_entity.pdbx_description
1 polymer ?
#
loop_
_entity_poly.entity_id
_entity_poly.type
_entity_poly.pdbx_seq_one_letter_code
_entity_poly.pdbx_strand_id
1 'polypeptide(L)'
;MDLIADYMFTLIIFAAPLIYSIQPLLLSRINIVNKPYDKETLKRKKILLYRQIKELEMEFDIGNLNQEDFLLRRSEIKAEVSEIITSLKKK
;
A
#
# COMPACT_ATOMS: atom_id res chain seq x y z
N MET A 1 10.57 26.41 -48.30
CA MET A 1 9.42 26.11 -47.41
C MET A 1 8.81 24.74 -47.71
N ASP A 2 9.06 24.15 -48.89
CA ASP A 2 8.46 22.86 -49.28
C ASP A 2 9.14 21.63 -48.65
N LEU A 3 10.47 21.62 -48.54
CA LEU A 3 11.20 20.49 -47.95
C LEU A 3 10.79 20.18 -46.49
N ILE A 4 10.51 21.22 -45.70
CA ILE A 4 10.07 21.02 -44.31
C ILE A 4 8.71 20.34 -44.32
N ALA A 5 7.75 20.83 -45.12
CA ALA A 5 6.42 20.27 -45.24
C ALA A 5 6.42 18.82 -45.74
N ASP A 6 7.28 18.49 -46.69
CA ASP A 6 7.40 17.13 -47.27
C ASP A 6 7.91 16.11 -46.25
N TYR A 7 8.83 16.50 -45.37
CA TYR A 7 9.40 15.61 -44.35
C TYR A 7 8.70 15.69 -42.98
N MET A 8 7.76 16.62 -42.78
CA MET A 8 7.00 16.74 -41.52
C MET A 8 6.32 15.43 -41.13
N PHE A 9 5.71 14.75 -42.10
CA PHE A 9 4.97 13.51 -41.83
C PHE A 9 5.91 12.39 -41.35
N THR A 10 7.05 12.24 -42.00
CA THR A 10 8.08 11.26 -41.62
C THR A 10 8.66 11.58 -40.24
N LEU A 11 8.92 12.85 -39.95
CA LEU A 11 9.39 13.30 -38.63
C LEU A 11 8.38 12.99 -37.52
N ILE A 12 7.08 13.21 -37.75
CA ILE A 12 6.04 12.94 -36.77
C ILE A 12 5.93 11.44 -36.48
N ILE A 13 5.90 10.59 -37.51
CA ILE A 13 5.82 9.12 -37.32
C ILE A 13 7.05 8.60 -36.58
N PHE A 14 8.23 9.17 -36.83
CA PHE A 14 9.45 8.78 -36.13
C PHE A 14 9.50 9.30 -34.68
N ALA A 15 9.08 10.54 -34.44
CA ALA A 15 9.15 11.16 -33.12
C ALA A 15 8.02 10.72 -32.18
N ALA A 16 6.83 10.40 -32.70
CA ALA A 16 5.67 10.05 -31.87
C ALA A 16 5.90 8.84 -30.95
N PRO A 17 6.49 7.72 -31.40
CA PRO A 17 6.82 6.59 -30.53
C PRO A 17 7.83 6.97 -29.44
N LEU A 18 8.84 7.77 -29.77
CA LEU A 18 9.86 8.22 -28.82
C LEU A 18 9.25 9.07 -27.71
N ILE A 19 8.37 10.00 -28.07
CA ILE A 19 7.64 10.84 -27.12
C ILE A 19 6.72 9.97 -26.25
N TYR A 20 6.01 9.01 -26.85
CA TYR A 20 5.14 8.09 -26.12
C TYR A 20 5.91 7.23 -25.11
N SER A 21 7.11 6.77 -25.46
CA SER A 21 7.97 6.01 -24.55
C SER A 21 8.49 6.84 -23.38
N ILE A 22 8.72 8.15 -23.56
CA ILE A 22 9.20 9.07 -22.51
C ILE A 22 8.03 9.61 -21.66
N GLN A 23 6.84 9.73 -22.24
CA GLN A 23 5.62 10.20 -21.57
C GLN A 23 5.40 9.61 -20.16
N PRO A 24 5.50 8.29 -19.91
CA PRO A 24 5.28 7.73 -18.57
C PRO A 24 6.28 8.22 -17.52
N LEU A 25 7.51 8.60 -17.92
CA LEU A 25 8.51 9.14 -17.01
C LEU A 25 8.17 10.58 -16.55
N LEU A 26 7.45 11.33 -17.38
CA LEU A 26 7.06 12.72 -17.13
C LEU A 26 5.69 12.83 -16.45
N LEU A 27 4.90 11.75 -16.44
CA LEU A 27 3.67 11.70 -15.66
C LEU A 27 4.03 11.73 -14.16
N SER A 28 3.42 12.67 -13.44
CA SER A 28 3.51 12.69 -11.98
C SER A 28 3.11 11.33 -11.43
N ARG A 29 3.88 10.81 -10.46
CA ARG A 29 3.53 9.56 -9.77
C ARG A 29 2.05 9.60 -9.43
N ILE A 30 1.32 8.55 -9.81
CA ILE A 30 -0.07 8.36 -9.44
C ILE A 30 -0.12 8.65 -7.94
N ASN A 31 -0.75 9.76 -7.56
CA ASN A 31 -1.04 10.02 -6.17
C ASN A 31 -2.01 8.90 -5.80
N ILE A 32 -1.49 7.83 -5.21
CA ILE A 32 -2.28 6.89 -4.46
C ILE A 32 -2.93 7.80 -3.43
N VAL A 33 -4.17 8.19 -3.69
CA VAL A 33 -4.97 8.88 -2.72
C VAL A 33 -5.00 7.89 -1.58
N ASN A 34 -4.20 8.16 -0.55
CA ASN A 34 -4.32 7.57 0.75
C ASN A 34 -5.68 8.04 1.25
N LYS A 35 -6.76 7.45 0.69
CA LYS A 35 -8.06 7.53 1.29
C LYS A 35 -7.80 7.06 2.70
N PRO A 36 -8.02 7.90 3.73
CA PRO A 36 -7.94 7.41 5.10
C PRO A 36 -8.77 6.14 5.12
N TYR A 37 -8.13 5.02 5.51
CA TYR A 37 -8.74 3.70 5.48
C TYR A 37 -10.21 3.84 5.86
N ASP A 38 -11.10 3.47 4.94
CA ASP A 38 -12.53 3.60 5.18
C ASP A 38 -12.85 2.94 6.53
N LYS A 39 -13.75 3.54 7.32
CA LYS A 39 -14.00 3.11 8.70
C LYS A 39 -14.32 1.61 8.78
N GLU A 40 -14.93 1.05 7.73
CA GLU A 40 -15.18 -0.40 7.62
C GLU A 40 -13.90 -1.22 7.40
N THR A 41 -12.93 -0.72 6.63
CA THR A 41 -11.62 -1.38 6.47
C THR A 41 -10.84 -1.40 7.78
N LEU A 42 -10.84 -0.31 8.55
CA LEU A 42 -10.22 -0.27 9.88
C LEU A 42 -10.91 -1.23 10.87
N LYS A 43 -12.24 -1.32 10.85
CA LYS A 43 -12.99 -2.30 11.65
C LYS A 43 -12.63 -3.74 11.28
N ARG A 44 -12.52 -4.06 9.99
CA ARG A 44 -12.10 -5.40 9.53
C ARG A 44 -10.69 -5.72 9.97
N LYS A 45 -9.75 -4.77 9.82
CA LYS A 45 -8.36 -4.92 10.25
C LYS A 45 -8.27 -5.17 11.77
N LYS A 46 -9.05 -4.45 12.57
CA LYS A 46 -9.15 -4.68 14.03
C LYS A 46 -9.58 -6.11 14.38
N ILE A 47 -10.61 -6.64 13.71
CA ILE A 47 -11.09 -8.02 13.94
C ILE A 47 -9.99 -9.05 13.62
N LEU A 48 -9.27 -8.84 12.52
CA LEU A 48 -8.19 -9.73 12.11
C LEU A 48 -7.05 -9.74 13.14
N LEU A 49 -6.64 -8.58 13.65
CA LEU A 49 -5.61 -8.52 14.70
C LEU A 49 -6.04 -9.21 15.99
N TYR A 50 -7.30 -9.08 16.40
CA TYR A 50 -7.81 -9.82 17.55
C TYR A 50 -7.79 -11.33 17.34
N ARG A 51 -8.06 -11.79 16.11
CA ARG A 51 -7.90 -13.21 15.77
C ARG A 51 -6.44 -13.65 15.86
N GLN A 52 -5.50 -12.83 15.38
CA GLN A 52 -4.06 -13.12 15.48
C GLN A 52 -3.58 -13.19 16.94
N ILE A 53 -4.08 -12.34 17.84
CA ILE A 53 -3.77 -12.47 19.27
C ILE A 53 -4.22 -13.82 19.80
N LYS A 54 -5.43 -14.26 19.44
CA LYS A 54 -5.95 -15.57 19.85
C LYS A 54 -5.13 -16.72 19.27
N GLU A 55 -4.76 -16.66 17.99
CA GLU A 55 -3.89 -17.64 17.34
C GLU A 55 -2.53 -17.73 18.05
N LEU A 56 -1.93 -16.58 18.37
CA LEU A 56 -0.68 -16.50 19.12
C LEU A 56 -0.79 -17.09 20.53
N GLU A 57 -1.90 -16.84 21.24
CA GLU A 57 -2.18 -17.43 22.55
C GLU A 57 -2.31 -18.95 22.45
N MET A 58 -2.99 -19.47 21.42
CA MET A 58 -3.08 -20.92 21.18
C MET A 58 -1.71 -21.55 20.86
N GLU A 59 -0.87 -20.90 20.05
CA GLU A 59 0.48 -21.39 19.74
C GLU A 59 1.36 -21.47 21.00
N PHE A 60 1.23 -20.49 21.90
CA PHE A 60 1.92 -20.50 23.18
C PHE A 60 1.40 -21.62 24.10
N ASP A 61 0.08 -21.79 24.19
CA ASP A 61 -0.55 -22.83 25.04
C ASP A 61 -0.16 -24.26 24.60
N ILE A 62 0.06 -24.47 23.30
CA ILE A 62 0.50 -25.77 22.73
C ILE A 62 2.03 -25.97 22.89
N GLY A 63 2.76 -24.97 23.39
CA GLY A 63 4.21 -25.01 23.58
C GLY A 63 5.01 -24.86 22.28
N ASN A 64 4.37 -24.40 21.21
CA ASN A 64 5.01 -24.15 19.92
C ASN A 64 5.69 -22.76 19.86
N LEU A 65 5.49 -21.94 20.90
CA LEU A 65 6.07 -20.61 21.02
C LEU A 65 6.65 -20.42 22.43
N ASN A 66 7.86 -19.88 22.46
CA ASN A 66 8.61 -19.53 23.66
C ASN A 66 8.07 -18.23 24.27
N GLN A 67 8.20 -18.08 25.59
CA GLN A 67 7.57 -16.97 26.34
C GLN A 67 8.06 -15.58 25.90
N GLU A 68 9.35 -15.44 25.60
CA GLU A 68 9.92 -14.17 25.14
C GLU A 68 9.32 -13.76 23.79
N ASP A 69 9.26 -14.69 22.83
CA ASP A 69 8.68 -14.47 21.51
C ASP A 69 7.18 -14.21 21.58
N PHE A 70 6.47 -14.92 22.46
CA PHE A 70 5.05 -14.66 22.73
C PHE A 70 4.82 -13.23 23.23
N LEU A 71 5.58 -12.80 24.23
CA LEU A 71 5.43 -11.45 24.80
C LEU A 71 5.78 -10.37 23.77
N LEU A 72 6.84 -10.58 22.98
CA LEU A 72 7.24 -9.65 21.92
C LEU A 72 6.13 -9.52 20.88
N ARG A 73 5.72 -10.61 20.24
CA ARG A 73 4.69 -10.59 19.18
C ARG A 73 3.35 -10.07 19.69
N ARG A 74 2.96 -10.41 20.93
CA ARG A 74 1.73 -9.91 21.55
C ARG A 74 1.78 -8.40 21.78
N SER A 75 2.95 -7.86 22.12
CA SER A 75 3.14 -6.42 22.31
C SER A 75 3.03 -5.67 20.97
N GLU A 76 3.61 -6.21 19.90
CA GLU A 76 3.56 -5.65 18.54
C GLU A 76 2.12 -5.60 18.02
N ILE A 77 1.38 -6.71 18.11
CA ILE A 77 -0.02 -6.77 17.65
C ILE A 77 -0.89 -5.81 18.48
N LYS A 78 -0.63 -5.66 19.79
CA LYS A 78 -1.34 -4.68 20.63
C LYS A 78 -1.03 -3.24 20.25
N ALA A 79 0.21 -2.93 19.87
CA ALA A 79 0.58 -1.61 19.37
C ALA A 79 -0.19 -1.27 18.08
N GLU A 80 -0.25 -2.22 17.13
CA GLU A 80 -0.99 -2.04 15.88
C GLU A 80 -2.52 -1.88 16.12
N VAL A 81 -3.09 -2.64 17.06
CA VAL A 81 -4.50 -2.45 17.49
C VAL A 81 -4.70 -1.05 18.05
N SER A 82 -3.76 -0.53 18.84
CA SER A 82 -3.85 0.81 19.43
C SER A 82 -3.87 1.90 18.34
N GLU A 83 -3.02 1.78 17.33
CA GLU A 83 -3.00 2.70 16.17
C GLU A 83 -4.32 2.68 15.40
N ILE A 84 -4.90 1.49 15.18
CA ILE A 84 -6.21 1.36 14.53
C ILE A 84 -7.32 1.96 15.37
N ILE A 85 -7.35 1.71 16.68
CA ILE A 85 -8.34 2.30 17.59
C ILE A 85 -8.22 3.82 17.59
N THR A 86 -6.99 4.34 17.59
CA THR A 86 -6.71 5.78 17.55
C THR A 86 -7.19 6.38 16.23
N SER A 87 -6.92 5.71 15.11
CA SER A 87 -7.41 6.10 13.78
C SER A 87 -8.94 6.03 13.66
N LEU A 88 -9.59 5.08 14.33
CA LEU A 88 -11.04 4.97 14.41
C LEU A 88 -11.68 6.04 15.31
N LYS A 89 -10.98 6.49 16.35
CA LYS A 89 -11.40 7.53 17.30
C LYS A 89 -11.13 8.94 16.79
N LYS A 90 -10.13 9.13 15.93
CA LYS A 90 -9.80 10.40 15.29
C LYS A 90 -10.89 10.72 14.26
N LYS A 91 -12.04 11.18 14.74
CA LYS A 91 -13.19 11.63 13.99
C LYS A 91 -13.61 12.99 14.54
#